data_AF-O31335-F1
#
_entry.id   AF-O31335-F1
#
_cell.length_a   1.000
_cell.length_b   1.000
_cell.length_c   1.000
_cell.angle_alpha   90.00
_cell.angle_beta   90.00
_cell.angle_gamma   90.00
#
_symmetry.space_group_name_H-M   'P 1'
#
loop_
_entity.id
_entity.type
_entity.pdbx_description
1 polymer ?
#
loop_
_entity_poly.entity_id
_entity_poly.type
_entity_poly.pdbx_seq_one_letter_code
_entity_poly.pdbx_strand_id
1 'polypeptide(L)'
;LACLQVDRLLVVTFTNAAAQEMKNRIGEALEKVLIDEPGSQHIRKQLSLLNKASISTIHSFCLQVIRGYYYMLDVDPRFRIANQTENELLKEEVLDDILEEEYGIEDNTIFFELVDRYTSDRSDDDLQRMILALHTESRAHPNPEKWLDKLVEAYDVEGKTIEDLVYASYLLEDVKFQLETAEQHIRKATELAMLPDGPAPRVETLQADLALLGTLSSAARESWTSVYEAMQNVSWQTLKRIKKSDYNEDIVKQ
;
A
#
# COMPACT_ATOMS: atom_id res chain seq x y z
N LEU A 1 24.22 38.60 6.60
CA LEU A 1 23.32 37.62 5.93
C LEU A 1 22.64 38.35 4.79
N ALA A 2 22.91 37.98 3.53
CA ALA A 2 22.18 38.58 2.41
C ALA A 2 20.70 38.22 2.55
N CYS A 3 19.82 39.21 2.63
CA CYS A 3 18.38 38.96 2.74
C CYS A 3 17.91 38.20 1.50
N LEU A 4 17.46 36.96 1.70
CA LEU A 4 16.87 36.11 0.68
C LEU A 4 15.63 36.80 0.10
N GLN A 5 15.43 36.64 -1.21
CA GLN A 5 14.24 37.13 -1.89
C GLN A 5 13.18 36.02 -1.91
N VAL A 6 11.90 36.38 -1.77
CA VAL A 6 10.80 35.40 -1.67
C VAL A 6 10.68 34.56 -2.96
N ASP A 7 11.10 35.08 -4.11
CA ASP A 7 11.15 34.36 -5.40
C ASP A 7 12.32 33.37 -5.53
N ARG A 8 13.20 33.29 -4.52
CA ARG A 8 14.27 32.28 -4.42
C ARG A 8 13.94 31.14 -3.46
N LEU A 9 12.70 31.07 -2.99
CA LEU A 9 12.20 30.01 -2.13
C LEU A 9 11.21 29.15 -2.91
N LEU A 10 11.40 27.83 -2.85
CA LEU A 10 10.41 26.85 -3.28
C LEU A 10 9.67 26.36 -2.04
N VAL A 11 8.36 26.63 -1.99
CA VAL A 11 7.50 26.19 -0.90
C VAL A 11 6.37 25.35 -1.49
N VAL A 12 6.34 24.08 -1.10
CA VAL A 12 5.40 23.09 -1.64
C VAL A 12 4.40 22.68 -0.57
N THR A 13 3.14 22.54 -0.95
CA THR A 13 2.05 22.06 -0.09
C THR A 13 1.16 21.07 -0.82
N PHE A 14 0.22 20.47 -0.10
CA PHE A 14 -0.68 19.46 -0.63
C PHE A 14 -1.82 20.04 -1.48
N THR A 15 -2.40 21.18 -1.06
CA THR A 15 -3.56 21.78 -1.74
C THR A 15 -3.29 23.20 -2.23
N ASN A 16 -3.96 23.59 -3.32
CA ASN A 16 -3.89 24.97 -3.82
C ASN A 16 -4.42 25.97 -2.78
N ALA A 17 -5.42 25.57 -1.98
CA ALA A 17 -5.96 26.39 -0.90
C ALA A 17 -4.91 26.66 0.18
N ALA A 18 -4.18 25.64 0.63
CA ALA A 18 -3.09 25.80 1.60
C ALA A 18 -1.95 26.67 1.04
N ALA A 19 -1.67 26.57 -0.27
CA ALA A 19 -0.65 27.39 -0.91
C ALA A 19 -1.06 28.86 -0.90
N GLN A 20 -2.32 29.12 -1.23
CA GLN A 20 -2.90 30.46 -1.21
C GLN A 20 -2.98 31.02 0.23
N GLU A 21 -3.39 30.22 1.20
CA GLU A 21 -3.41 30.61 2.61
C GLU A 21 -2.00 30.99 3.09
N MET A 22 -1.00 30.18 2.77
CA MET A 22 0.39 30.46 3.12
C MET A 22 0.89 31.76 2.49
N LYS A 23 0.57 31.97 1.21
CA LYS A 23 0.87 33.22 0.50
C LYS A 23 0.22 34.43 1.16
N ASN A 24 -1.05 34.32 1.55
CA ASN A 24 -1.78 35.38 2.25
C ASN A 24 -1.12 35.69 3.61
N ARG A 25 -0.82 34.66 4.41
CA ARG A 25 -0.18 34.82 5.73
C ARG A 25 1.20 35.49 5.64
N ILE A 26 2.00 35.14 4.63
CA ILE A 26 3.30 35.80 4.37
C ILE A 26 3.08 37.27 3.96
N GLY A 27 2.09 37.53 3.11
CA GLY A 27 1.70 38.90 2.72
C GLY A 27 1.34 39.76 3.94
N GLU A 28 0.42 39.28 4.78
CA GLU A 28 -0.01 39.97 6.00
C GLU A 28 1.16 40.24 6.96
N ALA A 29 2.08 39.29 7.10
CA ALA A 29 3.26 39.46 7.94
C ALA A 29 4.20 40.54 7.39
N LEU A 30 4.44 40.56 6.08
CA LEU A 30 5.25 41.59 5.42
C LEU A 30 4.59 42.98 5.50
N GLU A 31 3.26 43.06 5.37
CA GLU A 31 2.51 44.30 5.54
C GLU A 31 2.62 44.85 6.97
N LYS A 32 2.54 44.00 8.00
CA LYS A 32 2.75 44.40 9.39
C LYS A 32 4.15 44.99 9.60
N VAL A 33 5.19 44.34 9.09
CA VAL A 33 6.56 44.87 9.16
C VAL A 33 6.69 46.19 8.41
N LEU A 34 5.99 46.36 7.29
CA LEU A 34 6.01 47.61 6.52
C LEU A 34 5.30 48.76 7.26
N ILE A 35 4.31 48.48 8.12
CA ILE A 35 3.69 49.49 8.99
C ILE A 35 4.72 50.01 10.01
N ASP A 36 5.49 49.12 10.60
CA ASP A 36 6.53 49.47 11.58
C ASP A 36 7.76 50.14 10.91
N GLU A 37 8.06 49.77 9.67
CA GLU A 37 9.19 50.28 8.88
C GLU A 37 8.78 50.80 7.46
N PRO A 38 8.06 51.94 7.35
CA PRO A 38 7.49 52.39 6.07
C PRO A 38 8.51 52.70 4.97
N GLY A 39 9.74 53.05 5.38
CA GLY A 39 10.86 53.36 4.48
C GLY A 39 11.59 52.14 3.92
N SER A 40 11.24 50.93 4.36
CA SER A 40 11.95 49.71 3.95
C SER A 40 11.65 49.34 2.49
N GLN A 41 12.55 49.73 1.58
CA GLN A 41 12.46 49.35 0.16
C GLN A 41 12.53 47.84 -0.04
N HIS A 42 13.26 47.13 0.83
CA HIS A 42 13.40 45.68 0.76
C HIS A 42 12.04 44.99 0.97
N ILE A 43 11.30 45.38 2.01
CA ILE A 43 9.99 44.77 2.32
C ILE A 43 8.96 45.06 1.24
N ARG A 44 8.93 46.30 0.70
CA ARG A 44 8.09 46.64 -0.46
C ARG A 44 8.41 45.76 -1.67
N LYS A 45 9.69 45.50 -1.92
CA LYS A 45 10.13 44.59 -2.99
C LYS A 45 9.67 43.16 -2.73
N GLN A 46 9.77 42.64 -1.50
CA GLN A 46 9.32 41.29 -1.17
C GLN A 46 7.81 41.12 -1.36
N LEU A 47 6.99 42.11 -0.97
CA LEU A 47 5.55 42.10 -1.23
C LEU A 47 5.23 42.02 -2.73
N SER A 48 5.97 42.76 -3.57
CA SER A 48 5.82 42.68 -5.03
C SER A 48 6.24 41.31 -5.60
N LEU A 49 7.31 40.72 -5.06
CA LEU A 49 7.83 39.42 -5.47
C LEU A 49 6.98 38.24 -4.99
N LEU A 50 6.15 38.42 -3.97
CA LEU A 50 5.30 37.36 -3.41
C LEU A 50 4.39 36.74 -4.48
N ASN A 51 3.95 37.52 -5.48
CA ASN A 51 3.16 37.01 -6.60
C ASN A 51 3.93 36.12 -7.58
N LYS A 52 5.27 36.26 -7.62
CA LYS A 52 6.18 35.45 -8.43
C LYS A 52 6.81 34.30 -7.65
N ALA A 53 6.63 34.25 -6.34
CA ALA A 53 7.20 33.24 -5.49
C ALA A 53 6.62 31.85 -5.80
N SER A 54 7.48 30.82 -5.77
CA SER A 54 7.08 29.44 -6.00
C SER A 54 6.44 28.83 -4.74
N ILE A 55 5.26 29.35 -4.38
CA ILE A 55 4.41 28.82 -3.30
C ILE A 55 3.23 28.11 -3.95
N SER A 56 3.29 26.79 -4.06
CA SER A 56 2.32 26.02 -4.86
C SER A 56 2.22 24.55 -4.42
N THR A 57 1.40 23.77 -5.10
CA THR A 57 1.44 22.31 -4.97
C THR A 57 2.58 21.72 -5.80
N ILE A 58 2.95 20.47 -5.50
CA ILE A 58 3.97 19.76 -6.29
C ILE A 58 3.58 19.68 -7.76
N HIS A 59 2.30 19.43 -8.07
CA HIS A 59 1.78 19.39 -9.43
C HIS A 59 1.96 20.71 -10.18
N SER A 60 1.61 21.83 -9.55
CA SER A 60 1.76 23.16 -10.15
C SER A 60 3.22 23.50 -10.41
N PHE A 61 4.12 23.12 -9.51
CA PHE A 61 5.56 23.28 -9.69
C PHE A 61 6.09 22.41 -10.84
N CYS A 62 5.74 21.12 -10.89
CA CYS A 62 6.12 20.23 -11.98
C CYS A 62 5.63 20.75 -13.34
N LEU A 63 4.41 21.30 -13.41
CA LEU A 63 3.89 21.92 -14.64
C LEU A 63 4.73 23.12 -15.08
N GLN A 64 5.20 23.95 -14.14
CA GLN A 64 6.10 25.06 -14.44
C GLN A 64 7.46 24.57 -14.96
N VAL A 65 8.01 23.50 -14.39
CA VAL A 65 9.26 22.88 -14.85
C VAL A 65 9.12 22.36 -16.27
N ILE A 66 8.08 21.56 -16.55
CA ILE A 66 7.83 21.00 -17.89
C ILE A 66 7.67 22.13 -18.91
N ARG A 67 6.91 23.18 -18.61
CA ARG A 67 6.78 24.34 -19.51
C ARG A 67 8.09 25.12 -19.72
N GLY A 68 8.96 25.17 -18.72
CA GLY A 68 10.26 25.83 -18.83
C GLY A 68 11.28 25.05 -19.68
N TYR A 69 11.15 23.71 -19.69
CA TYR A 69 12.10 22.79 -20.30
C TYR A 69 11.45 21.84 -21.33
N TYR A 70 10.32 22.24 -21.94
CA TYR A 70 9.57 21.37 -22.85
C TYR A 70 10.42 20.88 -24.03
N TYR A 71 11.38 21.69 -24.49
CA TYR A 71 12.30 21.35 -25.58
C TYR A 71 13.31 20.23 -25.24
N MET A 72 13.45 19.89 -23.96
CA MET A 72 14.25 18.73 -23.53
C MET A 72 13.41 17.44 -23.52
N LEU A 73 12.10 17.56 -23.70
CA LEU A 73 11.13 16.49 -23.69
C LEU A 73 10.47 16.40 -25.08
N ASP A 74 9.89 15.26 -25.41
CA ASP A 74 9.07 15.12 -26.62
C ASP A 74 7.63 15.60 -26.35
N VAL A 75 7.49 16.88 -25.97
CA VAL A 75 6.21 17.47 -25.57
C VAL A 75 5.99 18.81 -26.26
N ASP A 76 4.81 18.99 -26.88
CA ASP A 76 4.41 20.26 -27.49
C ASP A 76 4.29 21.37 -26.42
N PRO A 77 4.86 22.57 -26.62
CA PRO A 77 4.76 23.68 -25.66
C PRO A 77 3.32 24.13 -25.33
N ARG A 78 2.34 23.79 -26.18
CA ARG A 78 0.91 24.07 -26.03
C ARG A 78 0.14 22.91 -25.39
N PHE A 79 0.82 21.96 -24.78
CA PHE A 79 0.17 20.85 -24.10
C PHE A 79 -0.84 21.34 -23.06
N ARG A 80 -1.86 20.53 -22.85
CA ARG A 80 -2.84 20.67 -21.78
C ARG A 80 -2.85 19.40 -20.96
N ILE A 81 -3.20 19.53 -19.68
CA ILE A 81 -3.48 18.36 -18.85
C ILE A 81 -4.87 17.87 -19.24
N ALA A 82 -4.97 16.61 -19.67
CA ALA A 82 -6.25 15.96 -19.91
C ALA A 82 -7.02 15.82 -18.60
N ASN A 83 -8.35 15.96 -18.65
CA ASN A 83 -9.18 15.72 -17.48
C ASN A 83 -9.30 14.21 -17.20
N GLN A 84 -9.91 13.83 -16.08
CA GLN A 84 -9.99 12.43 -15.68
C GLN A 84 -10.74 11.57 -16.70
N THR A 85 -11.88 12.03 -17.19
CA THR A 85 -12.70 11.31 -18.18
C THR A 85 -11.98 11.15 -19.51
N GLU A 86 -11.33 12.22 -19.99
CA GLU A 86 -10.51 12.15 -21.21
C GLU A 86 -9.36 11.15 -21.08
N ASN A 87 -8.69 11.12 -19.92
CA ASN A 87 -7.61 10.16 -19.69
C ASN A 87 -8.13 8.72 -19.65
N GLU A 88 -9.27 8.44 -19.01
CA GLU A 88 -9.80 7.08 -18.97
C GLU A 88 -10.23 6.62 -20.38
N LEU A 89 -10.93 7.46 -21.14
CA LEU A 89 -11.30 7.12 -22.52
C LEU A 89 -10.09 6.83 -23.42
N LEU A 90 -9.03 7.63 -23.30
CA LEU A 90 -7.79 7.40 -24.07
C LEU A 90 -7.09 6.10 -23.67
N LYS A 91 -7.14 5.71 -22.38
CA LYS A 91 -6.58 4.43 -21.94
C LYS A 91 -7.39 3.26 -22.46
N GLU A 92 -8.72 3.35 -22.42
CA GLU A 92 -9.63 2.34 -22.96
C GLU A 92 -9.38 2.14 -24.47
N GLU A 93 -9.35 3.22 -25.25
CA GLU A 93 -9.08 3.17 -26.70
C GLU A 93 -7.73 2.51 -27.02
N VAL A 94 -6.66 2.95 -26.35
CA VAL A 94 -5.31 2.36 -26.57
C VAL A 94 -5.25 0.90 -26.13
N LEU A 95 -5.96 0.52 -25.06
CA LEU A 95 -5.96 -0.86 -24.57
C LEU A 95 -6.73 -1.78 -25.52
N ASP A 96 -7.87 -1.32 -26.04
CA ASP A 96 -8.64 -2.05 -27.05
C ASP A 96 -7.80 -2.27 -28.31
N ASP A 97 -7.10 -1.23 -28.79
CA ASP A 97 -6.19 -1.34 -29.95
C ASP A 97 -5.07 -2.37 -29.70
N ILE A 98 -4.42 -2.33 -28.53
CA ILE A 98 -3.35 -3.29 -28.18
C ILE A 98 -3.88 -4.72 -28.14
N LEU A 99 -5.05 -4.95 -27.55
CA LEU A 99 -5.62 -6.29 -27.47
C LEU A 99 -6.06 -6.79 -28.85
N GLU A 100 -6.68 -5.94 -29.67
CA GLU A 100 -7.05 -6.30 -31.05
C GLU A 100 -5.81 -6.70 -31.87
N GLU A 101 -4.71 -5.95 -31.73
CA GLU A 101 -3.42 -6.32 -32.33
C GLU A 101 -2.93 -7.69 -31.84
N GLU A 102 -2.89 -7.93 -30.53
CA GLU A 102 -2.42 -9.20 -29.94
C GLU A 102 -3.29 -10.41 -30.33
N TYR A 103 -4.62 -10.23 -30.41
CA TYR A 103 -5.55 -11.25 -30.92
C TYR A 103 -5.37 -11.52 -32.42
N GLY A 104 -4.91 -10.53 -33.19
CA GLY A 104 -4.67 -10.64 -34.62
C GLY A 104 -3.38 -11.37 -35.00
N ILE A 105 -2.46 -11.59 -34.05
CA ILE A 105 -1.19 -12.29 -34.29
C ILE A 105 -1.43 -13.79 -34.43
N GLU A 106 -1.08 -14.36 -35.59
CA GLU A 106 -1.11 -15.81 -35.81
C GLU A 106 -0.16 -16.54 -34.84
N ASP A 107 -0.62 -17.65 -34.26
CA ASP A 107 0.13 -18.50 -33.33
C ASP A 107 0.66 -17.78 -32.06
N ASN A 108 -0.04 -16.75 -31.56
CA ASN A 108 0.31 -16.05 -30.31
C ASN A 108 -0.03 -16.85 -29.03
N THR A 109 0.55 -18.05 -28.90
CA THR A 109 0.17 -19.02 -27.85
C THR A 109 0.34 -18.47 -26.43
N ILE A 110 1.38 -17.66 -26.19
CA ILE A 110 1.64 -17.09 -24.86
C ILE A 110 0.53 -16.13 -24.45
N PHE A 111 0.08 -15.28 -25.37
CA PHE A 111 -1.03 -14.36 -25.12
C PHE A 111 -2.35 -15.12 -24.91
N PHE A 112 -2.65 -16.13 -25.72
CA PHE A 112 -3.86 -16.94 -25.52
C PHE A 112 -3.85 -17.66 -24.17
N GLU A 113 -2.70 -18.18 -23.73
CA GLU A 113 -2.61 -18.74 -22.38
C GLU A 113 -2.77 -17.69 -21.27
N LEU A 114 -2.38 -16.44 -21.50
CA LEU A 114 -2.63 -15.33 -20.57
C LEU A 114 -4.13 -15.04 -20.50
N VAL A 115 -4.80 -14.92 -21.63
CA VAL A 115 -6.25 -14.71 -21.73
C VAL A 115 -6.97 -15.82 -20.97
N ASP A 116 -6.71 -17.10 -21.31
CA ASP A 116 -7.37 -18.26 -20.70
C ASP A 116 -7.19 -18.35 -19.17
N ARG A 117 -6.09 -17.82 -18.62
CA ARG A 117 -5.82 -17.84 -17.17
C ARG A 117 -6.53 -16.73 -16.39
N TYR A 118 -6.77 -15.58 -17.02
CA TYR A 118 -7.18 -14.36 -16.33
C TYR A 118 -8.52 -13.79 -16.81
N THR A 119 -9.17 -14.41 -17.79
CA THR A 119 -10.51 -14.02 -18.25
C THR A 119 -11.57 -15.05 -17.87
N SER A 120 -12.83 -14.67 -18.09
CA SER A 120 -13.97 -15.58 -17.96
C SER A 120 -14.39 -16.10 -19.34
N ASP A 121 -15.24 -17.13 -19.37
CA ASP A 121 -15.79 -17.71 -20.60
C ASP A 121 -16.53 -16.71 -21.51
N ARG A 122 -16.80 -15.48 -21.05
CA ARG A 122 -17.72 -14.52 -21.69
C ARG A 122 -17.10 -13.19 -22.10
N SER A 123 -16.01 -12.76 -21.47
CA SER A 123 -15.33 -11.50 -21.79
C SER A 123 -13.93 -11.45 -21.21
N ASP A 124 -13.10 -10.58 -21.78
CA ASP A 124 -11.74 -10.25 -21.34
C ASP A 124 -11.66 -8.97 -20.49
N ASP A 125 -12.80 -8.47 -20.01
CA ASP A 125 -12.89 -7.27 -19.16
C ASP A 125 -11.97 -7.35 -17.93
N ASP A 126 -11.83 -8.55 -17.33
CA ASP A 126 -10.99 -8.75 -16.15
C ASP A 126 -9.49 -8.65 -16.50
N LEU A 127 -9.08 -9.10 -17.70
CA LEU A 127 -7.73 -8.91 -18.20
C LEU A 127 -7.46 -7.42 -18.47
N GLN A 128 -8.40 -6.72 -19.10
CA GLN A 128 -8.28 -5.27 -19.32
C GLN A 128 -8.08 -4.50 -18.00
N ARG A 129 -8.91 -4.80 -16.99
CA ARG A 129 -8.80 -4.20 -15.66
C ARG A 129 -7.47 -4.52 -14.99
N MET A 130 -6.98 -5.76 -15.13
CA MET A 130 -5.69 -6.16 -14.58
C MET A 130 -4.53 -5.37 -15.21
N ILE A 131 -4.53 -5.20 -16.54
CA ILE A 131 -3.51 -4.43 -17.26
C ILE A 131 -3.53 -2.97 -16.80
N LEU A 132 -4.71 -2.33 -16.73
CA LEU A 132 -4.84 -0.94 -16.29
C LEU A 132 -4.45 -0.74 -14.82
N ALA A 133 -4.79 -1.71 -13.96
CA ALA A 133 -4.37 -1.69 -12.56
C ALA A 133 -2.85 -1.79 -12.44
N LEU A 134 -2.22 -2.74 -13.14
CA LEU A 134 -0.77 -2.92 -13.14
C LEU A 134 -0.04 -1.68 -13.67
N HIS A 135 -0.54 -1.09 -14.77
CA HIS A 135 -0.01 0.17 -15.28
C HIS A 135 -0.15 1.29 -14.24
N THR A 136 -1.31 1.45 -13.60
CA THR A 136 -1.54 2.48 -12.58
C THR A 136 -0.60 2.34 -11.39
N GLU A 137 -0.41 1.12 -10.88
CA GLU A 137 0.50 0.84 -9.77
C GLU A 137 1.96 1.09 -10.17
N SER A 138 2.38 0.69 -11.38
CA SER A 138 3.74 0.93 -11.87
C SER A 138 4.10 2.43 -11.90
N ARG A 139 3.13 3.30 -12.19
CA ARG A 139 3.31 4.77 -12.27
C ARG A 139 3.51 5.44 -10.92
N ALA A 140 3.23 4.75 -9.81
CA ALA A 140 3.54 5.22 -8.46
C ALA A 140 5.05 5.13 -8.15
N HIS A 141 5.83 4.41 -8.98
CA HIS A 141 7.26 4.24 -8.80
C HIS A 141 8.07 5.18 -9.71
N PRO A 142 9.26 5.66 -9.27
CA PRO A 142 10.10 6.55 -10.07
C PRO A 142 10.57 5.95 -11.41
N ASN A 143 10.68 4.63 -11.49
CA ASN A 143 10.99 3.89 -12.72
C ASN A 143 9.99 2.72 -12.86
N PRO A 144 8.90 2.92 -13.63
CA PRO A 144 7.85 1.92 -13.80
C PRO A 144 8.32 0.61 -14.44
N GLU A 145 9.13 0.69 -15.51
CA GLU A 145 9.64 -0.49 -16.22
C GLU A 145 10.47 -1.39 -15.30
N LYS A 146 11.43 -0.79 -14.58
CA LYS A 146 12.25 -1.53 -13.61
C LYS A 146 11.44 -2.12 -12.48
N TRP A 147 10.29 -1.53 -12.13
CA TRP A 147 9.40 -2.11 -11.14
C TRP A 147 8.66 -3.33 -11.70
N LEU A 148 8.19 -3.27 -12.95
CA LEU A 148 7.58 -4.42 -13.64
C LEU A 148 8.57 -5.58 -13.79
N ASP A 149 9.83 -5.29 -14.17
CA ASP A 149 10.88 -6.31 -14.29
C ASP A 149 11.08 -7.07 -12.97
N LYS A 150 11.07 -6.36 -11.83
CA LYS A 150 11.19 -6.98 -10.51
C LYS A 150 10.04 -7.92 -10.16
N LEU A 151 8.84 -7.67 -10.69
CA LEU A 151 7.72 -8.60 -10.48
C LEU A 151 7.99 -9.92 -11.18
N VAL A 152 8.55 -9.89 -12.39
CA VAL A 152 8.95 -11.09 -13.13
C VAL A 152 10.11 -11.80 -12.43
N GLU A 153 11.12 -11.07 -11.97
CA GLU A 153 12.25 -11.62 -11.19
C GLU A 153 11.79 -12.35 -9.91
N ALA A 154 10.66 -11.95 -9.33
CA ALA A 154 10.11 -12.62 -8.15
C ALA A 154 9.60 -14.05 -8.43
N TYR A 155 9.29 -14.38 -9.69
CA TYR A 155 8.90 -15.73 -10.11
C TYR A 155 10.10 -16.62 -10.49
N ASP A 156 11.31 -16.05 -10.60
CA ASP A 156 12.53 -16.85 -10.74
C ASP A 156 12.86 -17.52 -9.40
N VAL A 157 12.40 -18.75 -9.24
CA VAL A 157 12.55 -19.53 -8.00
C VAL A 157 13.51 -20.71 -8.16
N GLU A 158 14.22 -20.82 -9.27
CA GLU A 158 15.14 -21.93 -9.51
C GLU A 158 16.28 -21.92 -8.48
N GLY A 159 16.44 -23.01 -7.74
CA GLY A 159 17.45 -23.14 -6.69
C GLY A 159 17.19 -22.34 -5.40
N LYS A 160 16.03 -21.68 -5.27
CA LYS A 160 15.64 -20.94 -4.06
C LYS A 160 14.79 -21.81 -3.12
N THR A 161 14.95 -21.62 -1.81
CA THR A 161 14.01 -22.16 -0.82
C THR A 161 12.87 -21.16 -0.57
N ILE A 162 11.85 -21.57 0.19
CA ILE A 162 10.74 -20.66 0.54
C ILE A 162 11.27 -19.43 1.27
N GLU A 163 12.27 -19.61 2.14
CA GLU A 163 12.89 -18.55 2.92
C GLU A 163 13.62 -17.49 2.07
N ASP A 164 13.99 -17.83 0.83
CA ASP A 164 14.63 -16.90 -0.11
C ASP A 164 13.60 -15.99 -0.83
N LEU A 165 12.30 -16.27 -0.71
CA LEU A 165 11.25 -15.53 -1.39
C LEU A 165 10.94 -14.22 -0.65
N VAL A 166 10.79 -13.13 -1.40
CA VAL A 166 10.60 -11.76 -0.86
C VAL A 166 9.40 -11.66 0.09
N TYR A 167 8.36 -12.45 -0.15
CA TYR A 167 7.13 -12.45 0.65
C TYR A 167 7.15 -13.43 1.84
N ALA A 168 8.09 -14.38 1.89
CA ALA A 168 8.06 -15.44 2.90
C ALA A 168 8.29 -14.92 4.32
N SER A 169 9.13 -13.90 4.50
CA SER A 169 9.36 -13.27 5.80
C SER A 169 8.08 -12.61 6.34
N TYR A 170 7.37 -11.87 5.50
CA TYR A 170 6.10 -11.23 5.85
C TYR A 170 5.02 -12.26 6.20
N LEU A 171 4.91 -13.33 5.42
CA LEU A 171 3.99 -14.42 5.70
C LEU A 171 4.34 -15.12 7.03
N LEU A 172 5.63 -15.34 7.31
CA LEU A 172 6.06 -15.97 8.55
C LEU A 172 5.81 -15.08 9.76
N GLU A 173 5.93 -13.75 9.61
CA GLU A 173 5.54 -12.78 10.64
C GLU A 173 4.04 -12.82 10.91
N ASP A 174 3.19 -12.88 9.87
CA ASP A 174 1.75 -13.04 10.06
C ASP A 174 1.42 -14.37 10.75
N VAL A 175 2.05 -15.49 10.35
CA VAL A 175 1.89 -16.79 11.03
C VAL A 175 2.23 -16.69 12.52
N LYS A 176 3.35 -16.03 12.88
CA LYS A 176 3.71 -15.80 14.29
C LYS A 176 2.63 -15.01 15.02
N PHE A 177 2.12 -13.94 14.40
CA PHE A 177 1.07 -13.11 14.97
C PHE A 177 -0.23 -13.89 15.19
N GLN A 178 -0.64 -14.74 14.22
CA GLN A 178 -1.82 -15.60 14.36
C GLN A 178 -1.63 -16.62 15.48
N LEU A 179 -0.45 -17.23 15.60
CA LEU A 179 -0.14 -18.18 16.67
C LEU A 179 -0.16 -17.53 18.06
N GLU A 180 0.41 -16.33 18.20
CA GLU A 180 0.37 -15.56 19.45
C GLU A 180 -1.06 -15.19 19.83
N THR A 181 -1.86 -14.77 18.85
CA THR A 181 -3.28 -14.46 19.04
C THR A 181 -4.07 -15.69 19.49
N ALA A 182 -3.86 -16.84 18.83
CA ALA A 182 -4.47 -18.10 19.22
C ALA A 182 -4.07 -18.51 20.65
N GLU A 183 -2.80 -18.35 21.01
CA GLU A 183 -2.30 -18.64 22.36
C GLU A 183 -3.00 -17.77 23.41
N GLN A 184 -3.16 -16.47 23.15
CA GLN A 184 -3.89 -15.55 24.04
C GLN A 184 -5.35 -15.97 24.23
N HIS A 185 -6.04 -16.35 23.14
CA HIS A 185 -7.42 -16.84 23.22
C HIS A 185 -7.53 -18.12 24.05
N ILE A 186 -6.65 -19.10 23.85
CA ILE A 186 -6.65 -20.35 24.62
C ILE A 186 -6.29 -20.11 26.09
N ARG A 187 -5.33 -19.21 26.38
CA ARG A 187 -5.03 -18.80 27.75
C ARG A 187 -6.25 -18.18 28.41
N LYS A 188 -6.96 -17.28 27.72
CA LYS A 188 -8.16 -16.66 28.25
C LYS A 188 -9.28 -17.68 28.50
N ALA A 189 -9.51 -18.59 27.54
CA ALA A 189 -10.47 -19.68 27.70
C ALA A 189 -10.11 -20.60 28.88
N THR A 190 -8.81 -20.83 29.11
CA THR A 190 -8.32 -21.64 30.24
C THR A 190 -8.59 -20.94 31.57
N GLU A 191 -8.34 -19.62 31.67
CA GLU A 191 -8.69 -18.83 32.86
C GLU A 191 -10.19 -18.91 33.17
N LEU A 192 -11.04 -18.73 32.16
CA LEU A 192 -12.50 -18.82 32.30
C LEU A 192 -12.95 -20.22 32.72
N ALA A 193 -12.31 -21.27 32.17
CA ALA A 193 -12.60 -22.66 32.54
C ALA A 193 -12.18 -23.01 33.98
N MET A 194 -11.23 -22.28 34.56
CA MET A 194 -10.76 -22.44 35.94
C MET A 194 -11.55 -21.62 36.98
N LEU A 195 -12.45 -20.73 36.56
CA LEU A 195 -13.30 -19.98 37.48
C LEU A 195 -14.24 -20.91 38.27
N PRO A 196 -14.73 -20.47 39.45
CA PRO A 196 -15.88 -21.10 40.10
C PRO A 196 -17.05 -21.18 39.11
N ASP A 197 -17.67 -22.36 38.97
CA ASP A 197 -18.71 -22.68 37.97
C ASP A 197 -18.26 -22.57 36.50
N GLY A 198 -16.96 -22.55 36.21
CA GLY A 198 -16.41 -22.67 34.86
C GLY A 198 -16.44 -24.12 34.34
N PRO A 199 -16.32 -24.34 33.02
CA PRO A 199 -16.29 -25.68 32.43
C PRO A 199 -14.97 -26.43 32.71
N ALA A 200 -14.69 -26.76 33.97
CA ALA A 200 -13.43 -27.35 34.44
C ALA A 200 -12.94 -28.59 33.65
N PRO A 201 -13.79 -29.52 33.16
CA PRO A 201 -13.32 -30.64 32.34
C PRO A 201 -12.61 -30.22 31.04
N ARG A 202 -12.86 -29.01 30.52
CA ARG A 202 -12.22 -28.52 29.29
C ARG A 202 -10.79 -28.04 29.51
N VAL A 203 -10.38 -27.75 30.74
CA VAL A 203 -9.04 -27.26 31.09
C VAL A 203 -7.95 -28.17 30.53
N GLU A 204 -8.11 -29.48 30.65
CA GLU A 204 -7.12 -30.45 30.16
C GLU A 204 -6.94 -30.38 28.64
N THR A 205 -8.04 -30.25 27.88
CA THR A 205 -7.98 -30.08 26.42
C THR A 205 -7.34 -28.75 26.05
N LEU A 206 -7.73 -27.66 26.72
CA LEU A 206 -7.15 -26.33 26.47
C LEU A 206 -5.65 -26.26 26.79
N GLN A 207 -5.20 -26.96 27.83
CA GLN A 207 -3.78 -27.07 28.16
C GLN A 207 -2.99 -27.89 27.13
N ALA A 208 -3.59 -28.96 26.60
CA ALA A 208 -3.00 -29.73 25.50
C ALA A 208 -2.88 -28.86 24.23
N ASP A 209 -3.92 -28.09 23.90
CA ASP A 209 -3.91 -27.17 22.78
C ASP A 209 -2.85 -26.07 22.94
N LEU A 210 -2.69 -25.54 24.16
CA LEU A 210 -1.64 -24.56 24.47
C LEU A 210 -0.22 -25.13 24.26
N ALA A 211 0.00 -26.40 24.59
CA ALA A 211 1.28 -27.07 24.35
C ALA A 211 1.59 -27.24 22.86
N LEU A 212 0.56 -27.57 22.05
CA LEU A 212 0.68 -27.64 20.59
C LEU A 212 1.00 -26.26 19.99
N LEU A 213 0.27 -25.22 20.40
CA LEU A 213 0.54 -23.84 19.98
C LEU A 213 1.95 -23.39 20.38
N GLY A 214 2.42 -23.71 21.58
CA GLY A 214 3.78 -23.42 22.02
C GLY A 214 4.85 -24.09 21.15
N THR A 215 4.57 -25.32 20.66
CA THR A 215 5.45 -26.03 19.73
C THR A 215 5.49 -25.34 18.37
N LEU A 216 4.32 -24.96 17.83
CA LEU A 216 4.22 -24.21 16.57
C LEU A 216 4.90 -22.84 16.66
N SER A 217 4.69 -22.10 17.74
CA SER A 217 5.34 -20.81 18.00
C SER A 217 6.86 -20.94 18.10
N SER A 218 7.36 -22.04 18.64
CA SER A 218 8.80 -22.31 18.69
C SER A 218 9.35 -22.62 17.30
N ALA A 219 8.67 -23.48 16.54
CA ALA A 219 9.02 -23.79 15.16
C ALA A 219 9.01 -22.55 14.25
N ALA A 220 8.05 -21.64 14.45
CA ALA A 220 7.95 -20.38 13.70
C ALA A 220 9.13 -19.43 13.95
N ARG A 221 9.80 -19.54 15.10
CA ARG A 221 11.02 -18.77 15.38
C ARG A 221 12.26 -19.34 14.68
N GLU A 222 12.21 -20.60 14.23
CA GLU A 222 13.32 -21.26 13.56
C GLU A 222 13.29 -21.02 12.05
N SER A 223 12.28 -21.56 11.35
CA SER A 223 12.20 -21.50 9.89
C SER A 223 10.80 -21.82 9.37
N TRP A 224 10.54 -21.54 8.10
CA TRP A 224 9.30 -21.94 7.44
C TRP A 224 9.16 -23.46 7.41
N THR A 225 10.25 -24.16 7.10
CA THR A 225 10.33 -25.62 7.07
C THR A 225 9.96 -26.23 8.43
N SER A 226 10.50 -25.69 9.54
CA SER A 226 10.16 -26.13 10.89
C SER A 226 8.66 -26.00 11.18
N VAL A 227 8.03 -24.88 10.78
CA VAL A 227 6.58 -24.68 10.94
C VAL A 227 5.80 -25.71 10.14
N TYR A 228 6.17 -25.91 8.88
CA TYR A 228 5.52 -26.88 8.00
C TYR A 228 5.54 -28.28 8.62
N GLU A 229 6.72 -28.75 9.05
CA GLU A 229 6.88 -30.08 9.67
C GLU A 229 6.12 -30.20 10.99
N ALA A 230 6.17 -29.18 11.84
CA ALA A 230 5.41 -29.16 13.08
C ALA A 230 3.91 -29.23 12.81
N MET A 231 3.41 -28.49 11.81
CA MET A 231 2.00 -28.43 11.44
C MET A 231 1.46 -29.78 10.95
N GLN A 232 2.27 -30.57 10.22
CA GLN A 232 1.87 -31.92 9.77
C GLN A 232 1.57 -32.88 10.94
N ASN A 233 2.16 -32.61 12.12
CA ASN A 233 2.04 -33.47 13.29
C ASN A 233 1.02 -32.95 14.33
N VAL A 234 0.32 -31.85 14.02
CA VAL A 234 -0.70 -31.29 14.92
C VAL A 234 -1.94 -32.17 14.92
N SER A 235 -2.29 -32.68 16.09
CA SER A 235 -3.54 -33.41 16.32
C SER A 235 -4.29 -32.80 17.49
N TRP A 236 -5.30 -31.99 17.20
CA TRP A 236 -6.16 -31.37 18.21
C TRP A 236 -7.03 -32.41 18.91
N GLN A 237 -7.15 -32.30 20.23
CA GLN A 237 -8.02 -33.18 20.99
C GLN A 237 -9.48 -32.75 20.84
N THR A 238 -10.40 -33.71 20.91
CA THR A 238 -11.83 -33.37 20.98
C THR A 238 -12.12 -32.69 22.31
N LEU A 239 -12.69 -31.48 22.27
CA LEU A 239 -13.07 -30.73 23.46
C LEU A 239 -14.02 -31.55 24.35
N LYS A 240 -13.69 -31.69 25.64
CA LYS A 240 -14.49 -32.51 26.56
C LYS A 240 -15.95 -32.02 26.64
N ARG A 241 -16.88 -32.98 26.56
CA ARG A 241 -18.31 -32.72 26.73
C ARG A 241 -18.61 -32.38 28.20
N ILE A 242 -19.45 -31.38 28.40
CA ILE A 242 -19.90 -30.90 29.72
C ILE A 242 -21.43 -30.92 29.76
N LYS A 243 -22.03 -31.21 30.92
CA LYS A 243 -23.49 -31.12 31.09
C LYS A 243 -23.87 -29.71 31.49
N LYS A 244 -25.03 -29.27 31.01
CA LYS A 244 -25.58 -27.92 31.21
C LYS A 244 -25.81 -27.53 32.69
N SER A 245 -25.85 -28.52 33.59
CA SER A 245 -25.97 -28.34 35.04
C SER A 245 -24.67 -28.00 35.76
N ASP A 246 -23.52 -28.17 35.09
CA ASP A 246 -22.21 -28.24 35.77
C ASP A 246 -21.36 -26.97 35.54
N TYR A 247 -21.92 -25.95 34.90
CA TYR A 247 -21.22 -24.70 34.59
C TYR A 247 -22.20 -23.53 34.40
N ASN A 248 -21.69 -22.30 34.50
CA ASN A 248 -22.40 -21.09 34.17
C ASN A 248 -22.37 -20.82 32.65
N GLU A 249 -23.54 -20.80 32.00
CA GLU A 249 -23.68 -20.57 30.56
C GLU A 249 -23.09 -19.25 30.08
N ASP A 250 -23.13 -18.20 30.91
CA ASP A 250 -22.61 -16.89 30.54
C ASP A 250 -21.08 -16.86 30.52
N ILE A 251 -20.41 -17.78 31.24
CA ILE A 251 -18.96 -17.98 31.17
C ILE A 251 -18.56 -18.70 29.88
N VAL A 252 -19.40 -19.61 29.38
CA VAL A 252 -19.12 -20.39 28.15
C VAL A 252 -19.42 -19.60 26.87
N LYS A 253 -20.23 -18.53 26.95
CA LYS A 253 -20.52 -17.64 25.83
C LYS A 253 -19.45 -16.56 25.59
N GLN A 254 -18.56 -16.34 26.57
CA GLN A 254 -17.42 -15.42 26.50
C GLN A 254 -16.20 -16.10 25.87
#